data_AF-A0A3B9W4U1-F1
#
_entry.id   AF-A0A3B9W4U1-F1
#
_cell.length_a   1.000
_cell.length_b   1.000
_cell.length_c   1.000
_cell.angle_alpha   90.00
_cell.angle_beta   90.00
_cell.angle_gamma   90.00
#
_symmetry.space_group_name_H-M   'P 1'
#
loop_
_entity.id
_entity.type
_entity.pdbx_description
1 polymer ?
#
loop_
_entity_poly.entity_id
_entity_poly.type
_entity_poly.pdbx_seq_one_letter_code
_entity_poly.pdbx_strand_id
1 'polypeptide(L)'
;MRFYTVPTAKEARKSVVWSIGLIGLFYLFTLVLGYGAAALVGAETIKAAPGGVNSAAPLLAFYLGGPLLLGFISAVAFATILAVVAGLTITA
;
A
#
# COMPACT_ATOMS: atom_id res chain seq x y z
N MET A 1 6.57 1.53 -20.47
CA MET A 1 5.85 1.54 -21.77
C MET A 1 5.03 0.24 -21.97
N ARG A 2 4.03 -0.05 -21.13
CA ARG A 2 3.11 -1.22 -21.29
C ARG A 2 1.79 -0.86 -21.99
N PHE A 3 1.55 0.43 -22.24
CA PHE A 3 0.37 0.93 -22.94
C PHE A 3 0.34 0.60 -24.44
N TYR A 4 1.48 0.22 -25.04
CA TYR A 4 1.58 -0.15 -26.46
C TYR A 4 1.40 -1.64 -26.73
N THR A 5 1.23 -2.48 -25.69
CA THR A 5 1.04 -3.93 -25.86
C THR A 5 -0.42 -4.34 -26.02
N VAL A 6 -1.37 -3.40 -25.93
CA VAL A 6 -2.79 -3.66 -26.19
C VAL A 6 -3.13 -3.33 -27.63
N PRO A 7 -3.91 -4.17 -28.33
CA PRO A 7 -4.07 -4.10 -29.78
C PRO A 7 -4.84 -2.86 -30.27
N THR A 8 -5.55 -2.13 -29.40
CA THR A 8 -6.32 -0.95 -29.80
C THR A 8 -6.32 0.17 -28.75
N ALA A 9 -6.51 1.40 -29.21
CA ALA A 9 -6.71 2.59 -28.36
C ALA A 9 -7.97 2.51 -27.48
N LYS A 10 -8.96 1.67 -27.84
CA LYS A 10 -10.16 1.45 -27.03
C LYS A 10 -9.84 0.59 -25.81
N GLU A 11 -9.08 -0.48 -25.98
CA GLU A 11 -8.62 -1.33 -24.87
C GLU A 11 -7.65 -0.61 -23.95
N ALA A 12 -6.77 0.24 -24.49
CA ALA A 12 -5.91 1.12 -23.69
C ALA A 12 -6.74 2.02 -22.75
N ARG A 13 -7.78 2.68 -23.28
CA ARG A 13 -8.68 3.53 -22.47
C ARG A 13 -9.40 2.74 -21.38
N LYS A 14 -9.89 1.53 -21.70
CA LYS A 14 -10.54 0.66 -20.71
C LYS A 14 -9.59 0.27 -19.57
N SER A 15 -8.34 -0.08 -19.90
CA SER A 15 -7.31 -0.40 -18.90
C SER A 15 -6.99 0.81 -18.00
N VAL A 16 -6.91 2.01 -18.58
CA VAL A 16 -6.70 3.25 -17.82
C VAL A 16 -7.86 3.52 -16.86
N VAL A 17 -9.11 3.37 -17.30
CA VAL A 17 -10.29 3.57 -16.43
C VAL A 17 -10.26 2.61 -15.24
N TRP A 18 -9.96 1.33 -15.47
CA TRP A 18 -9.80 0.36 -14.37
C TRP A 18 -8.66 0.73 -13.43
N SER A 19 -7.52 1.16 -13.98
CA SER A 19 -6.35 1.56 -13.18
C SER A 19 -6.68 2.75 -12.29
N ILE A 20 -7.33 3.79 -12.84
CA ILE A 20 -7.76 4.97 -12.08
C ILE A 20 -8.76 4.58 -11.00
N GLY A 21 -9.74 3.72 -11.32
CA GLY A 21 -10.72 3.24 -10.35
C GLY A 21 -10.07 2.50 -9.18
N LEU A 22 -9.13 1.60 -9.47
CA LEU A 22 -8.38 0.84 -8.45
C LEU A 22 -7.50 1.76 -7.59
N ILE A 23 -6.80 2.73 -8.20
CA ILE A 23 -5.98 3.70 -7.49
C ILE A 23 -6.86 4.59 -6.59
N GLY A 24 -7.98 5.07 -7.10
CA GLY A 24 -8.93 5.88 -6.34
C GLY A 24 -9.49 5.11 -5.14
N LEU A 25 -9.91 3.86 -5.35
CA LEU A 25 -10.39 2.99 -4.28
C LEU A 25 -9.30 2.73 -3.22
N PHE A 26 -8.06 2.48 -3.65
CA PHE A 26 -6.94 2.32 -2.75
C PHE A 26 -6.74 3.57 -1.89
N TYR A 27 -6.81 4.78 -2.46
CA TYR A 27 -6.70 6.01 -1.68
C TYR A 27 -7.81 6.14 -0.62
N LEU A 28 -9.04 5.73 -0.92
CA LEU A 28 -10.10 5.69 0.09
C LEU A 28 -9.75 4.73 1.24
N PHE A 29 -9.20 3.56 0.95
CA PHE A 29 -8.72 2.65 1.99
C PHE A 29 -7.57 3.25 2.80
N THR A 30 -6.64 3.99 2.18
CA THR A 30 -5.55 4.63 2.94
C THR A 30 -6.07 5.65 3.96
N LEU A 31 -7.13 6.39 3.63
CA LEU A 31 -7.77 7.32 4.58
C LEU A 31 -8.37 6.56 5.75
N VAL A 32 -9.14 5.50 5.46
CA VAL A 32 -9.75 4.66 6.51
C VAL A 32 -8.69 4.04 7.42
N LEU A 33 -7.60 3.52 6.85
CA LEU A 33 -6.49 2.96 7.62
C LEU A 33 -5.76 4.01 8.45
N GLY A 34 -5.49 5.19 7.89
CA GLY A 34 -4.81 6.27 8.60
C GLY A 34 -5.61 6.81 9.79
N TYR A 35 -6.87 7.18 9.55
CA TYR A 35 -7.75 7.65 10.62
C TYR A 35 -8.12 6.54 11.61
N GLY A 36 -8.31 5.32 11.12
CA GLY A 36 -8.55 4.15 11.97
C GLY A 36 -7.37 3.85 12.89
N ALA A 37 -6.13 3.93 12.37
CA ALA A 37 -4.93 3.81 13.19
C ALA A 37 -4.84 4.94 14.22
N ALA A 38 -5.06 6.19 13.82
CA ALA A 38 -5.04 7.33 14.74
C ALA A 38 -6.09 7.21 15.85
N ALA A 39 -7.28 6.68 15.54
CA ALA A 39 -8.36 6.50 16.51
C ALA A 39 -8.15 5.32 17.46
N LEU A 40 -7.62 4.19 16.97
CA LEU A 40 -7.49 2.96 17.76
C LEU A 40 -6.14 2.83 18.48
N VAL A 41 -5.05 3.25 17.84
CA VAL A 41 -3.67 3.17 18.38
C VAL A 41 -3.27 4.48 19.06
N GLY A 42 -3.79 5.62 18.58
CA GLY A 42 -3.45 6.95 19.05
C GLY A 42 -2.36 7.61 18.21
N ALA A 43 -2.57 8.87 17.83
CA ALA A 43 -1.64 9.64 16.99
C ALA A 43 -0.26 9.84 17.65
N GLU A 44 -0.21 10.07 18.96
CA GLU A 44 1.04 10.28 19.68
C GLU A 44 1.86 8.99 19.76
N THR A 45 1.21 7.84 19.98
CA THR A 45 1.85 6.52 19.95
C THR A 45 2.48 6.24 18.58
N ILE A 46 1.76 6.56 17.49
CA ILE A 46 2.27 6.38 16.12
C ILE A 46 3.48 7.28 15.85
N LYS A 47 3.42 8.57 16.23
CA LYS A 47 4.53 9.51 16.03
C LYS A 47 5.77 9.14 16.84
N ALA A 48 5.58 8.62 18.05
CA ALA A 48 6.66 8.18 18.92
C ALA A 48 7.27 6.83 18.51
N ALA A 49 6.58 6.07 17.66
CA ALA A 49 7.07 4.78 17.19
C ALA A 49 8.25 4.91 16.23
N PRO A 50 9.16 3.92 16.18
CA PRO A 50 10.20 3.87 15.16
C PRO A 50 9.58 3.88 13.77
N GLY A 51 9.98 4.83 12.91
CA GLY A 51 9.36 5.04 11.59
C GLY A 51 8.24 6.10 11.55
N GLY A 52 7.86 6.66 12.70
CA GLY A 52 6.90 7.75 12.82
C GLY A 52 5.56 7.42 12.16
N VAL A 53 5.08 8.33 11.32
CA VAL A 53 3.78 8.16 10.62
C VAL A 53 3.69 6.89 9.76
N ASN A 54 4.82 6.35 9.27
CA ASN A 54 4.82 5.11 8.49
C ASN A 54 4.48 3.87 9.33
N SER A 55 4.53 4.00 10.66
CA SER A 55 4.23 2.92 11.60
C SER A 55 2.74 2.79 11.90
N ALA A 56 1.90 3.68 11.36
CA ALA A 56 0.45 3.63 11.53
C ALA A 56 -0.15 2.28 11.12
N ALA A 57 0.19 1.78 9.93
CA ALA A 57 -0.35 0.51 9.43
C ALA A 57 0.20 -0.72 10.18
N PRO A 58 1.52 -0.86 10.43
CA PRO A 58 2.05 -1.93 11.27
C PRO A 58 1.46 -1.94 12.69
N LEU A 59 1.35 -0.78 13.35
CA LEU A 59 0.79 -0.71 14.69
C LEU A 59 -0.71 -1.03 14.71
N LEU A 60 -1.46 -0.60 13.71
CA LEU A 60 -2.87 -0.98 13.56
C LEU A 60 -3.01 -2.49 13.34
N ALA A 61 -2.15 -3.10 12.52
CA ALA A 61 -2.13 -4.54 12.31
C ALA A 61 -1.83 -5.31 13.62
N PHE A 62 -0.86 -4.82 14.39
CA PHE A 62 -0.56 -5.38 15.71
C PHE A 62 -1.72 -5.23 16.69
N TYR A 63 -2.37 -4.06 16.71
CA TYR A 63 -3.53 -3.80 17.57
C TYR A 63 -4.71 -4.73 17.24
N LEU A 64 -4.98 -4.96 15.94
CA LEU A 64 -6.14 -5.74 15.49
C LEU A 64 -5.92 -7.25 15.54
N GLY A 65 -4.71 -7.74 15.29
CA GLY A 65 -4.45 -9.18 15.11
C GLY A 65 -3.12 -9.66 15.69
N GLY A 66 -2.47 -8.85 16.52
CA GLY A 66 -1.25 -9.20 17.22
C GLY A 66 -0.06 -9.50 16.30
N PRO A 67 0.92 -10.28 16.80
CA PRO A 67 2.14 -10.61 16.06
C PRO A 67 1.88 -11.33 14.72
N LEU A 68 0.81 -12.13 14.61
CA LEU A 68 0.50 -12.87 13.39
C LEU A 68 0.08 -11.93 12.25
N LEU A 69 -0.86 -11.03 12.52
CA LEU A 69 -1.31 -10.07 11.50
C LEU A 69 -0.21 -9.06 11.17
N LEU A 70 0.53 -8.59 12.17
CA LEU A 70 1.71 -7.75 11.97
C LEU A 70 2.75 -8.46 11.08
N GLY A 71 3.08 -9.71 11.36
CA GLY A 71 4.04 -10.50 10.60
C GLY A 71 3.59 -10.69 9.15
N PHE A 72 2.31 -10.99 8.93
CA PHE A 72 1.74 -11.12 7.59
C PHE A 72 1.82 -9.81 6.79
N ILE A 73 1.37 -8.70 7.36
CA ILE A 73 1.44 -7.38 6.71
C ILE A 73 2.89 -6.98 6.43
N SER A 74 3.80 -7.25 7.36
CA SER A 74 5.23 -6.98 7.19
C SER A 74 5.84 -7.81 6.05
N ALA A 75 5.47 -9.10 5.93
CA ALA A 75 5.92 -9.95 4.84
C ALA A 75 5.43 -9.46 3.46
N VAL A 76 4.17 -9.04 3.37
CA VAL A 76 3.60 -8.46 2.15
C VAL A 76 4.33 -7.15 1.80
N ALA A 77 4.51 -6.25 2.77
CA ALA A 77 5.22 -4.99 2.55
C ALA A 77 6.65 -5.25 2.05
N PHE A 78 7.39 -6.16 2.68
CA PHE A 78 8.73 -6.54 2.26
C PHE A 78 8.76 -7.10 0.83
N ALA A 79 7.85 -8.02 0.50
CA ALA A 79 7.75 -8.60 -0.83
C ALA A 79 7.48 -7.53 -1.91
N THR A 80 6.63 -6.53 -1.62
CA THR A 80 6.36 -5.44 -2.56
C THR A 80 7.56 -4.53 -2.77
N ILE A 81 8.31 -4.20 -1.71
CA ILE A 81 9.54 -3.39 -1.82
C ILE A 81 10.57 -4.13 -2.67
N LEU A 82 10.80 -5.42 -2.42
CA LEU A 82 11.72 -6.23 -3.22
C LEU A 82 11.29 -6.30 -4.68
N ALA A 83 10.01 -6.46 -4.96
CA ALA A 83 9.49 -6.48 -6.33
C ALA A 83 9.78 -5.16 -7.06
N VAL A 84 9.61 -4.01 -6.39
CA VAL A 84 9.91 -2.69 -6.96
C VAL A 84 11.41 -2.52 -7.18
N VAL A 85 12.24 -2.85 -6.18
CA VAL A 85 13.71 -2.74 -6.28
C VAL A 85 14.24 -3.60 -7.42
N ALA A 86 13.83 -4.87 -7.50
CA ALA A 86 14.22 -5.77 -8.58
C ALA A 86 13.81 -5.22 -9.96
N GLY A 87 12.60 -4.67 -10.06
CA GLY A 87 12.13 -4.01 -11.29
C GLY A 87 13.01 -2.83 -11.71
N LEU A 88 13.39 -1.96 -10.77
CA LEU A 88 14.28 -0.82 -11.02
C LEU A 88 15.69 -1.26 -11.40
N THR A 89 16.23 -2.30 -10.75
CA THR A 89 17.56 -2.86 -11.04
C THR A 89 17.65 -3.49 -12.43
N ILE A 90 16.62 -4.20 -12.89
CA ILE A 90 16.63 -4.81 -14.25
C ILE A 90 16.63 -3.72 -15.34
N THR A 91 16.06 -2.55 -15.04
CA THR A 91 15.94 -1.44 -16.00
C THR A 91 17.12 -0.46 -15.99
N ALA A 92 18.05 -0.58 -15.03
CA ALA A 92 19.25 0.24 -14.91
C ALA A 92 20.44 -0.41 -15.64
#